data_AF-K6VK80-F1
#
_entry.id   AF-K6VK80-F1
#
_cell.length_a   1.000
_cell.length_b   1.000
_cell.length_c   1.000
_cell.angle_alpha   90.00
_cell.angle_beta   90.00
_cell.angle_gamma   90.00
#
_symmetry.space_group_name_H-M   'P 1'
#
loop_
_entity.id
_entity.type
_entity.pdbx_description
1 polymer ?
#
loop_
_entity_poly.entity_id
_entity_poly.type
_entity_poly.pdbx_seq_one_letter_code
_entity_poly.pdbx_strand_id
1 'polypeptide(L)'
;AQLCGAYFSEELNKVRTIFSNDYTEHFKKIKSIQDPILRYVALYLVHNYDKSKKYFIENGRRENNIACLSLNRWLDQRKSFYTHGDKCAVNLDLWKQTIDPIWEMLNKNQTLNCMRKEIYTKNTYIPNALLPPTCYKYVPLNYTCTYPLHILNKYKNLLSTECKKIDSQCSKCEKI
;
A
#
# COMPACT_ATOMS: atom_id res chain seq x y z
N ALA A 1 14.25 -4.33 32.20
CA ALA A 1 14.56 -3.19 31.32
C ALA A 1 13.28 -2.79 30.57
N GLN A 2 12.88 -1.51 30.62
CA GLN A 2 11.75 -1.00 29.84
C GLN A 2 12.22 -0.74 28.41
N LEU A 3 11.58 -1.36 27.42
CA LEU A 3 11.94 -1.16 26.02
C LEU A 3 11.59 0.27 25.58
N CYS A 4 12.52 0.93 24.90
CA CYS A 4 12.36 2.32 24.44
C CYS A 4 11.97 2.38 22.96
N GLY A 5 11.67 3.58 22.45
CA GLY A 5 11.27 3.78 21.05
C GLY A 5 12.30 3.33 20.01
N ALA A 6 13.60 3.30 20.35
CA ALA A 6 14.65 2.84 19.45
C ALA A 6 14.51 1.35 19.12
N TYR A 7 14.22 0.51 20.13
CA TYR A 7 13.98 -0.92 19.94
C TYR A 7 12.85 -1.18 18.94
N PHE A 8 11.70 -0.52 19.13
CA PHE A 8 10.58 -0.70 18.21
C PHE A 8 10.88 -0.13 16.82
N SER A 9 11.64 0.96 16.72
CA SER A 9 12.02 1.52 15.42
C SER A 9 12.88 0.53 14.63
N GLU A 10 13.83 -0.14 15.28
CA GLU A 10 14.65 -1.19 14.67
C GLU A 10 13.79 -2.41 14.29
N GLU A 11 13.03 -2.96 15.24
CA GLU A 11 12.24 -4.17 15.03
C GLU A 11 11.16 -4.03 13.95
N LEU A 12 10.48 -2.89 13.88
CA LEU A 12 9.40 -2.65 12.93
C LEU A 12 9.93 -2.37 11.50
N ASN A 13 11.17 -1.87 11.38
CA ASN A 13 11.79 -1.57 10.07
C ASN A 13 12.78 -2.65 9.61
N LYS A 14 13.02 -3.70 10.41
CA LYS A 14 13.87 -4.83 10.03
C LYS A 14 13.40 -5.46 8.73
N VAL A 15 14.30 -5.59 7.76
CA VAL A 15 14.04 -6.38 6.54
C VAL A 15 14.02 -7.85 6.92
N ARG A 16 12.88 -8.50 6.72
CA ARG A 16 12.66 -9.90 7.10
C ARG A 16 12.85 -10.80 5.90
N THR A 17 13.67 -11.82 6.08
CA THR A 17 13.86 -12.91 5.12
C THR A 17 12.93 -14.09 5.38
N ILE A 18 12.37 -14.18 6.59
CA ILE A 18 11.48 -15.26 7.04
C ILE A 18 10.30 -14.65 7.83
N PHE A 19 9.09 -15.12 7.53
CA PHE A 19 7.87 -14.86 8.29
C PHE A 19 7.39 -16.16 8.93
N SER A 20 6.87 -16.13 10.16
CA SER A 20 6.31 -17.34 10.78
C SER A 20 5.09 -17.84 9.99
N ASN A 21 4.87 -19.15 9.98
CA ASN A 21 3.73 -19.77 9.30
C ASN A 21 2.42 -19.72 10.15
N ASP A 22 2.50 -19.27 11.41
CA ASP A 22 1.36 -19.28 12.34
C ASP A 22 0.25 -18.27 12.00
N TYR A 23 0.42 -17.44 10.97
CA TYR A 23 -0.54 -16.39 10.59
C TYR A 23 -1.63 -16.89 9.62
N THR A 24 -1.97 -18.19 9.64
CA THR A 24 -2.81 -18.88 8.63
C THR A 24 -4.16 -18.23 8.36
N GLU A 25 -4.81 -17.69 9.38
CA GLU A 25 -6.10 -16.98 9.20
C GLU A 25 -5.92 -15.67 8.40
N HIS A 26 -4.85 -14.92 8.67
CA HIS A 26 -4.56 -13.65 8.01
C HIS A 26 -3.98 -13.85 6.59
N PHE A 27 -3.28 -14.97 6.36
CA PHE A 27 -2.66 -15.27 5.06
C PHE A 27 -3.67 -15.33 3.91
N LYS A 28 -4.89 -15.83 4.13
CA LYS A 28 -5.92 -15.84 3.08
C LYS A 28 -6.26 -14.42 2.62
N LYS A 29 -6.42 -13.49 3.55
CA LYS A 29 -6.72 -12.07 3.28
C LYS A 29 -5.52 -11.33 2.68
N ILE A 30 -4.30 -11.63 3.13
CA ILE A 30 -3.08 -11.07 2.52
C ILE A 30 -2.93 -11.56 1.07
N LYS A 31 -3.15 -12.86 0.83
CA LYS A 31 -3.00 -13.47 -0.50
C LYS A 31 -3.98 -12.88 -1.54
N SER A 32 -5.16 -12.44 -1.11
CA SER A 32 -6.15 -11.82 -2.02
C SER A 32 -5.82 -10.36 -2.39
N ILE A 33 -4.89 -9.69 -1.71
CA ILE A 33 -4.46 -8.33 -2.06
C ILE A 33 -3.68 -8.38 -3.38
N GLN A 34 -4.16 -7.71 -4.42
CA GLN A 34 -3.52 -7.72 -5.75
C GLN A 34 -2.29 -6.81 -5.82
N ASP A 35 -2.36 -5.62 -5.21
CA ASP A 35 -1.25 -4.67 -5.19
C ASP A 35 -0.08 -5.26 -4.38
N PRO A 36 1.11 -5.44 -4.99
CA PRO A 36 2.24 -6.07 -4.34
C PRO A 36 2.79 -5.25 -3.16
N ILE A 37 2.71 -3.92 -3.22
CA ILE A 37 3.16 -3.04 -2.13
C ILE A 37 2.21 -3.21 -0.94
N LEU A 38 0.90 -3.12 -1.17
CA LEU A 38 -0.09 -3.31 -0.12
C LEU A 38 -0.05 -4.72 0.46
N ARG A 39 0.18 -5.75 -0.36
CA ARG A 39 0.37 -7.13 0.11
C ARG A 39 1.57 -7.23 1.06
N TYR A 40 2.67 -6.56 0.74
CA TYR A 40 3.86 -6.53 1.60
C TYR A 40 3.61 -5.73 2.89
N VAL A 41 2.96 -4.57 2.79
CA VAL A 41 2.57 -3.78 3.97
C VAL A 41 1.67 -4.59 4.90
N ALA A 42 0.68 -5.30 4.35
CA ALA A 42 -0.21 -6.17 5.10
C ALA A 42 0.54 -7.31 5.81
N LEU A 43 1.46 -7.98 5.11
CA LEU A 43 2.30 -9.04 5.69
C LEU A 43 3.14 -8.53 6.87
N TYR A 44 3.82 -7.39 6.69
CA TYR A 44 4.59 -6.77 7.76
C TYR A 44 3.70 -6.28 8.90
N LEU A 45 2.51 -5.74 8.61
CA LEU A 45 1.59 -5.27 9.64
C LEU A 45 1.19 -6.40 10.57
N VAL A 46 0.79 -7.55 10.03
CA VAL A 46 0.43 -8.73 10.83
C VAL A 46 1.60 -9.19 11.68
N HIS A 47 2.78 -9.34 11.08
CA HIS A 47 3.99 -9.75 11.80
C HIS A 47 4.37 -8.77 12.91
N ASN A 48 4.40 -7.48 12.58
CA ASN A 48 4.78 -6.42 13.50
C ASN A 48 3.80 -6.27 14.65
N TYR A 49 2.49 -6.41 14.37
CA TYR A 49 1.46 -6.45 15.41
C TYR A 49 1.69 -7.63 16.34
N ASP A 50 1.88 -8.83 15.81
CA ASP A 50 2.11 -10.05 16.59
C ASP A 50 3.34 -9.96 17.52
N LYS A 51 4.45 -9.39 17.03
CA LYS A 51 5.65 -9.16 17.85
C LYS A 51 5.46 -8.09 18.92
N SER A 52 4.65 -7.07 18.64
CA SER A 52 4.48 -5.92 19.52
C SER A 52 3.38 -6.11 20.55
N LYS A 53 2.37 -6.97 20.29
CA LYS A 53 1.15 -7.08 21.10
C LYS A 53 1.39 -7.40 22.56
N LYS A 54 2.44 -8.19 22.86
CA LYS A 54 2.83 -8.52 24.24
C LYS A 54 3.33 -7.32 25.06
N TYR A 55 3.61 -6.20 24.40
CA TYR A 55 4.03 -4.95 25.03
C TYR A 55 2.93 -3.88 24.99
N PHE A 56 1.73 -4.21 24.49
CA PHE A 56 0.61 -3.29 24.56
C PHE A 56 0.09 -3.19 25.98
N ILE A 57 -0.36 -2.00 26.33
CA ILE A 57 -0.97 -1.70 27.63
C ILE A 57 -2.46 -1.55 27.38
N GLU A 58 -3.28 -2.24 28.18
CA GLU A 58 -4.73 -2.10 28.18
C GLU A 58 -5.13 -0.65 28.41
N ASN A 59 -5.98 -0.09 27.55
CA ASN A 59 -6.37 1.33 27.58
C ASN A 59 -5.16 2.30 27.54
N GLY A 60 -4.00 1.82 27.10
CA GLY A 60 -2.80 2.63 26.95
C GLY A 60 -3.03 3.72 25.90
N ARG A 61 -2.82 4.96 26.30
CA ARG A 61 -2.70 6.10 25.40
C ARG A 61 -1.36 6.05 24.67
N ARG A 62 -1.24 6.84 23.61
CA ARG A 62 -0.02 6.93 22.77
C ARG A 62 1.25 7.24 23.59
N GLU A 63 1.11 7.95 24.69
CA GLU A 63 2.20 8.49 25.51
C GLU A 63 2.75 7.47 26.50
N ASN A 64 1.88 6.56 26.96
CA ASN A 64 2.25 5.48 27.87
C ASN A 64 2.36 4.11 27.19
N ASN A 65 1.97 3.97 25.92
CA ASN A 65 2.11 2.73 25.12
C ASN A 65 3.06 2.92 23.93
N ILE A 66 4.37 2.85 24.19
CA ILE A 66 5.44 3.07 23.19
C ILE A 66 5.36 2.07 22.03
N ALA A 67 4.99 0.82 22.30
CA ALA A 67 4.86 -0.23 21.29
C ALA A 67 3.76 0.11 20.28
N CYS A 68 2.56 0.44 20.76
CA CYS A 68 1.43 0.81 19.92
C CYS A 68 1.67 2.13 19.18
N LEU A 69 2.29 3.11 19.85
CA LEU A 69 2.73 4.37 19.23
C LEU A 69 3.67 4.11 18.05
N SER A 70 4.68 3.27 18.25
CA SER A 70 5.69 2.97 17.23
C SER A 70 5.06 2.24 16.04
N LEU A 71 4.15 1.30 16.30
CA LEU A 71 3.42 0.58 15.25
C LEU A 71 2.51 1.52 14.44
N ASN A 72 1.77 2.41 15.10
CA ASN A 72 0.96 3.44 14.42
C ASN A 72 1.84 4.36 13.57
N ARG A 73 2.99 4.79 14.08
CA ARG A 73 3.93 5.65 13.33
C ARG A 73 4.50 4.93 12.12
N TRP A 74 4.88 3.67 12.27
CA TRP A 74 5.35 2.83 11.16
C TRP A 74 4.26 2.73 10.08
N LEU A 75 3.02 2.47 10.47
CA LEU A 75 1.90 2.33 9.54
C LEU A 75 1.56 3.66 8.84
N ASP A 76 1.56 4.78 9.57
CA ASP A 76 1.36 6.13 9.02
C ASP A 76 2.43 6.45 7.95
N GLN A 77 3.69 6.08 8.18
CA GLN A 77 4.75 6.30 7.20
C GLN A 77 4.49 5.52 5.91
N ARG A 78 4.12 4.24 6.02
CA ARG A 78 3.79 3.40 4.85
C ARG A 78 2.56 3.94 4.11
N LYS A 79 1.52 4.36 4.82
CA LYS A 79 0.35 5.02 4.23
C LYS A 79 0.75 6.30 3.51
N SER A 80 1.60 7.14 4.12
CA SER A 80 2.05 8.40 3.53
C SER A 80 2.81 8.19 2.24
N PHE A 81 3.69 7.20 2.17
CA PHE A 81 4.38 6.89 0.91
C PHE A 81 3.43 6.35 -0.15
N TYR A 82 2.55 5.41 0.21
CA TYR A 82 1.64 4.80 -0.76
C TYR A 82 0.60 5.78 -1.31
N THR A 83 0.06 6.65 -0.47
CA THR A 83 -1.05 7.56 -0.81
C THR A 83 -0.57 8.97 -1.19
N HIS A 84 0.74 9.20 -1.22
CA HIS A 84 1.32 10.54 -1.35
C HIS A 84 0.74 11.50 -0.30
N GLY A 85 0.73 11.08 0.97
CA GLY A 85 0.17 11.84 2.09
C GLY A 85 -1.34 12.11 1.96
N ASP A 86 -2.12 11.15 1.47
CA ASP A 86 -3.56 11.26 1.12
C ASP A 86 -3.88 12.10 -0.14
N LYS A 87 -2.89 12.57 -0.91
CA LYS A 87 -3.13 13.40 -2.10
C LYS A 87 -3.43 12.55 -3.34
N CYS A 88 -3.16 11.24 -3.26
CA CYS A 88 -3.56 10.29 -4.28
C CYS A 88 -4.84 9.55 -3.88
N ALA A 89 -5.99 10.02 -4.38
CA ALA A 89 -7.30 9.49 -4.00
C ALA A 89 -7.46 7.99 -4.28
N VAL A 90 -7.01 7.51 -5.44
CA VAL A 90 -7.12 6.09 -5.83
C VAL A 90 -6.34 5.19 -4.87
N ASN A 91 -5.11 5.58 -4.52
CA ASN A 91 -4.28 4.82 -3.59
C ASN A 91 -4.84 4.89 -2.16
N LEU A 92 -5.42 6.03 -1.78
CA LEU A 92 -6.11 6.16 -0.51
C LEU A 92 -7.30 5.20 -0.41
N ASP A 93 -8.09 5.06 -1.47
CA ASP A 93 -9.22 4.13 -1.50
C ASP A 93 -8.75 2.67 -1.44
N LEU A 94 -7.70 2.33 -2.19
CA LEU A 94 -7.08 1.00 -2.11
C LEU A 94 -6.56 0.69 -0.71
N TRP A 95 -5.93 1.66 -0.05
CA TRP A 95 -5.48 1.51 1.34
C TRP A 95 -6.65 1.19 2.28
N LYS A 96 -7.74 1.98 2.21
CA LYS A 96 -8.95 1.79 3.02
C LYS A 96 -9.62 0.44 2.78
N GLN A 97 -9.57 -0.08 1.57
CA GLN A 97 -10.17 -1.37 1.22
C GLN A 97 -9.29 -2.56 1.65
N THR A 98 -8.00 -2.36 1.87
CA THR A 98 -7.04 -3.45 2.08
C THR A 98 -6.41 -3.45 3.47
N ILE A 99 -5.75 -2.36 3.87
CA ILE A 99 -4.93 -2.29 5.09
C ILE A 99 -5.79 -2.00 6.32
N ASP A 100 -6.73 -1.04 6.23
CA ASP A 100 -7.59 -0.70 7.38
C ASP A 100 -8.37 -1.94 7.87
N PRO A 101 -8.98 -2.78 7.00
CA PRO A 101 -9.67 -4.00 7.42
C PRO A 101 -8.74 -5.08 7.99
N ILE A 102 -7.42 -4.99 7.78
CA ILE A 102 -6.44 -5.87 8.42
C ILE A 102 -6.14 -5.37 9.82
N TRP A 103 -5.94 -4.06 9.99
CA TRP A 103 -5.77 -3.45 11.31
C TRP A 103 -6.94 -3.77 12.25
N GLU A 104 -8.17 -3.55 11.77
CA GLU A 104 -9.39 -3.80 12.56
C GLU A 104 -9.49 -5.27 12.98
N MET A 105 -9.17 -6.19 12.06
CA MET A 105 -9.15 -7.63 12.35
C MET A 105 -8.11 -7.99 13.42
N LEU A 106 -6.92 -7.39 13.38
CA LEU A 106 -5.86 -7.66 14.37
C LEU A 106 -6.21 -7.17 15.78
N ASN A 107 -7.01 -6.10 15.87
CA ASN A 107 -7.47 -5.55 17.15
C ASN A 107 -8.77 -6.19 17.65
N LYS A 108 -9.51 -6.89 16.80
CA LYS A 108 -10.75 -7.56 17.17
C LYS A 108 -10.46 -8.61 18.25
N ASN A 109 -11.21 -8.58 19.35
CA ASN A 109 -11.15 -9.53 20.47
C ASN A 109 -9.85 -9.50 21.30
N GLN A 110 -9.05 -8.43 21.28
CA GLN A 110 -7.89 -8.30 22.18
C GLN A 110 -8.23 -7.42 23.39
N THR A 111 -8.03 -7.96 24.60
CA THR A 111 -8.06 -7.20 25.88
C THR A 111 -6.99 -6.12 25.92
N LEU A 112 -5.85 -6.36 25.26
CA LEU A 112 -4.77 -5.39 25.07
C LEU A 112 -4.89 -4.76 23.68
N ASN A 113 -5.71 -3.71 23.53
CA ASN A 113 -5.93 -3.07 22.24
C ASN A 113 -4.84 -2.04 21.90
N CYS A 114 -4.45 -2.00 20.62
CA CYS A 114 -3.68 -0.89 20.07
C CYS A 114 -4.60 -0.05 19.20
N MET A 115 -5.11 1.06 19.75
CA MET A 115 -6.02 1.92 19.00
C MET A 115 -5.32 2.51 17.77
N ARG A 116 -5.97 2.42 16.61
CA ARG A 116 -5.52 3.15 15.41
C ARG A 116 -5.64 4.64 15.67
N LYS A 117 -4.55 5.38 15.55
CA LYS A 117 -4.59 6.84 15.54
C LYS A 117 -3.60 7.39 14.52
N GLU A 118 -4.16 7.79 13.37
CA GLU A 118 -3.41 8.45 12.31
C GLU A 118 -3.09 9.88 12.71
N ILE A 119 -1.80 10.25 12.66
CA ILE A 119 -1.36 11.62 12.95
C ILE A 119 -0.50 12.15 11.82
N TYR A 120 0.36 11.33 11.21
CA TYR A 120 1.40 11.87 10.33
C TYR A 120 0.98 11.97 8.87
N THR A 121 0.33 10.93 8.32
CA THR A 121 0.00 10.86 6.89
C THR A 121 -0.78 12.07 6.39
N LYS A 122 -1.90 12.39 7.04
CA LYS A 122 -2.76 13.52 6.68
C LYS A 122 -2.05 14.88 6.76
N ASN A 123 -1.09 15.00 7.68
CA ASN A 123 -0.35 16.22 7.98
C ASN A 123 0.97 16.33 7.20
N THR A 124 1.29 15.37 6.33
CA THR A 124 2.50 15.44 5.49
C THR A 124 2.43 16.68 4.59
N TYR A 125 3.41 17.58 4.74
CA TYR A 125 3.62 18.69 3.80
C TYR A 125 4.29 18.19 2.52
N ILE A 126 3.78 18.64 1.38
CA ILE A 126 4.33 18.33 0.05
C ILE A 126 4.50 19.67 -0.66
N PRO A 127 5.73 20.01 -1.11
CA PRO A 127 5.96 21.21 -1.91
C PRO A 127 5.02 21.28 -3.12
N ASN A 128 4.43 22.44 -3.37
CA ASN A 128 3.46 22.63 -4.46
C ASN A 128 4.00 22.25 -5.84
N ALA A 129 5.30 22.40 -6.07
CA ALA A 129 5.95 22.00 -7.32
C ALA A 129 5.92 20.48 -7.59
N LEU A 130 5.61 19.66 -6.58
CA LEU A 130 5.47 18.21 -6.67
C LEU A 130 4.00 17.76 -6.78
N LEU A 131 3.06 18.70 -6.92
CA LEU A 131 1.63 18.43 -7.05
C LEU A 131 1.11 18.77 -8.46
N PRO A 132 0.08 18.05 -8.97
CA PRO A 132 -0.53 16.86 -8.36
C PRO A 132 0.37 15.62 -8.51
N PRO A 133 0.23 14.61 -7.63
CA PRO A 133 0.98 13.38 -7.78
C PRO A 133 0.49 12.57 -8.98
N THR A 134 1.41 11.87 -9.64
CA THR A 134 1.06 10.79 -10.58
C THR A 134 0.59 9.58 -9.78
N CYS A 135 -0.72 9.35 -9.78
CA CYS A 135 -1.33 8.17 -9.18
C CYS A 135 -1.26 6.97 -10.13
N TYR A 136 -0.34 6.04 -9.87
CA TYR A 136 -0.30 4.79 -10.61
C TYR A 136 -1.50 3.91 -10.23
N LYS A 137 -2.31 3.56 -11.22
CA LYS A 137 -3.30 2.49 -11.08
C LYS A 137 -2.60 1.16 -11.32
N TYR A 138 -2.85 0.18 -10.46
CA TYR A 138 -2.51 -1.19 -10.79
C TYR A 138 -3.28 -1.58 -12.05
N VAL A 139 -2.54 -1.90 -13.11
CA VAL A 139 -3.08 -2.40 -14.36
C VAL A 139 -2.83 -3.92 -14.35
N PRO A 140 -3.88 -4.77 -14.28
CA PRO A 140 -3.72 -6.21 -14.34
C PRO A 140 -2.93 -6.64 -15.58
N LEU A 141 -2.19 -7.75 -15.50
CA LEU A 141 -1.40 -8.29 -16.62
C LEU A 141 -2.26 -8.55 -17.88
N ASN A 142 -3.54 -8.84 -17.70
CA ASN A 142 -4.52 -9.07 -18.74
C ASN A 142 -5.42 -7.85 -19.01
N TYR A 143 -5.02 -6.65 -18.58
CA TYR A 143 -5.78 -5.44 -18.88
C TYR A 143 -5.76 -5.18 -20.38
N THR A 144 -6.90 -5.40 -21.00
CA THR A 144 -7.12 -5.02 -22.39
C THR A 144 -7.27 -3.51 -22.42
N CYS A 145 -6.21 -2.81 -22.83
CA CYS A 145 -6.28 -1.38 -23.08
C CYS A 145 -7.24 -1.16 -24.26
N THR A 146 -8.51 -0.94 -23.95
CA THR A 146 -9.52 -0.58 -24.93
C THR A 146 -9.50 0.93 -25.06
N TYR A 147 -9.12 1.41 -26.25
CA TYR A 147 -9.21 2.83 -26.55
C TYR A 147 -10.66 3.28 -26.34
N PRO A 148 -10.91 4.44 -25.72
CA PRO A 148 -12.26 4.95 -25.59
C PRO A 148 -12.92 5.03 -26.97
N LEU A 149 -14.08 4.39 -27.13
CA LEU A 149 -14.81 4.29 -28.41
C LEU A 149 -15.01 5.66 -29.08
N HIS A 150 -15.17 6.73 -28.30
CA HIS A 150 -15.30 8.08 -28.83
C HIS A 150 -14.02 8.60 -29.49
N ILE A 151 -12.84 8.22 -29.01
CA ILE A 151 -11.55 8.55 -29.63
C ILE A 151 -11.34 7.69 -30.88
N LEU A 152 -11.67 6.39 -30.81
CA LEU A 152 -11.62 5.50 -31.97
C LEU A 152 -12.50 6.00 -33.10
N ASN A 153 -13.72 6.46 -32.81
CA ASN A 153 -14.63 6.99 -33.83
C ASN A 153 -14.17 8.34 -34.39
N LYS A 154 -13.60 9.21 -33.54
CA LYS A 154 -13.09 10.52 -33.96
C LYS A 154 -11.84 10.43 -34.84
N TYR A 155 -10.96 9.45 -34.58
CA TYR A 155 -9.68 9.31 -35.29
C TYR A 155 -9.59 8.05 -36.13
N LYS A 156 -10.71 7.37 -36.41
CA LYS A 156 -10.77 6.09 -37.12
C LYS A 156 -9.96 6.10 -38.41
N ASN A 157 -10.12 7.17 -39.20
CA ASN A 157 -9.42 7.34 -40.47
C ASN A 157 -7.91 7.57 -40.25
N LEU A 158 -7.54 8.42 -39.28
CA LEU A 158 -6.15 8.71 -38.93
C LEU A 158 -5.43 7.43 -38.47
N LEU A 159 -6.04 6.69 -37.53
CA LEU A 159 -5.54 5.42 -37.01
C LEU A 159 -5.37 4.38 -38.11
N SER A 160 -6.32 4.27 -39.04
CA SER A 160 -6.20 3.33 -40.17
C SER A 160 -5.02 3.64 -41.10
N THR A 161 -4.65 4.92 -41.20
CA THR A 161 -3.57 5.39 -42.08
C THR A 161 -2.21 5.20 -41.40
N GLU A 162 -2.12 5.58 -40.13
CA GLU A 162 -0.91 5.47 -39.33
C GLU A 162 -0.55 4.01 -39.00
N CYS A 163 -1.52 3.14 -38.72
CA CYS A 163 -1.26 1.71 -38.53
C CYS A 163 -0.67 1.07 -39.79
N LYS A 164 -1.20 1.36 -40.98
CA LYS A 164 -0.63 0.87 -42.24
C LYS A 164 0.80 1.36 -42.48
N LYS A 165 1.11 2.60 -42.09
CA LYS A 165 2.48 3.12 -42.17
C LYS A 165 3.41 2.39 -41.21
N ILE A 166 2.98 2.14 -39.98
CA ILE A 166 3.75 1.38 -38.99
C ILE A 166 3.98 -0.05 -39.47
N ASP A 167 2.94 -0.77 -39.92
CA ASP A 167 3.06 -2.14 -40.44
C ASP A 167 4.05 -2.19 -41.63
N SER A 168 3.96 -1.24 -42.56
CA SER A 168 4.90 -1.15 -43.68
C SER A 168 6.35 -0.94 -43.25
N GLN A 169 6.60 -0.21 -42.15
CA GLN A 169 7.93 -0.03 -41.59
C GLN A 169 8.40 -1.29 -40.86
N CYS A 170 7.54 -1.92 -40.06
CA CYS A 170 7.84 -3.18 -39.36
C CYS A 170 8.20 -4.30 -40.35
N SER A 171 7.46 -4.47 -41.44
CA SER A 171 7.77 -5.46 -42.48
C SER A 171 9.07 -5.20 -43.25
N LYS A 172 9.63 -3.98 -43.18
CA LYS A 172 10.97 -3.68 -43.71
C LYS A 172 12.06 -4.11 -42.72
N CYS A 173 11.79 -4.02 -41.43
CA CYS A 173 12.72 -4.43 -40.38
C CYS A 173 12.82 -5.95 -40.24
N GLU A 174 11.77 -6.71 -40.56
CA GLU A 174 11.78 -8.20 -40.53
C GLU A 174 12.58 -8.84 -41.68
N LYS A 175 13.04 -8.05 -42.65
CA LYS A 175 13.79 -8.53 -43.83
C LYS A 175 15.31 -8.33 -43.71
N ILE A 176 15.81 -8.02 -42.51
CA ILE A 176 17.24 -7.91 -42.17
C ILE A 176 17.59 -9.09 -41.26
#